data_AF-A0A7C5LUY9-F1
#
_entry.id   AF-A0A7C5LUY9-F1
#
_cell.length_a   1.000
_cell.length_b   1.000
_cell.length_c   1.000
_cell.angle_alpha   90.00
_cell.angle_beta   90.00
_cell.angle_gamma   90.00
#
_symmetry.space_group_name_H-M   'P 1'
#
loop_
_entity.id
_entity.type
_entity.pdbx_description
1 polymer ?
#
loop_
_entity_poly.entity_id
_entity_poly.type
_entity_poly.pdbx_seq_one_letter_code
_entity_poly.pdbx_strand_id
1 'polypeptide(L)'
;MKSSEIREKFLDFFKQKGHKIVPSAPLVVKDDPTLMFTNAGMNQFKDYFLGTRKPEALRIADTQKCLRVSGKHNDLEEVGLDTYHHTMFEMLGNWSFGDYFKEEAIAWAWELLTEVYKLPEERLYATVFGGDKTDQLTADEEARTIWQKFLPADRILDGSKKDNFWEMGDTGPCGPCSEIHIDLRSQEEINQTPGAELVNKDHPLVIEIWNLVFIQFNRLS
;
A
#
# COMPACT_ATOMS: atom_id res chain seq x y z
N MET A 1 5.51 19.35 -9.23
CA MET A 1 4.09 19.38 -8.81
C MET A 1 4.04 19.72 -7.33
N LYS A 2 3.11 20.56 -6.87
CA LYS A 2 2.95 20.81 -5.43
C LYS A 2 2.28 19.60 -4.75
N SER A 3 2.54 19.38 -3.46
CA SER A 3 1.89 18.28 -2.72
C SER A 3 0.36 18.35 -2.74
N SER A 4 -0.21 19.55 -2.76
CA SER A 4 -1.66 19.76 -2.91
C SER A 4 -2.21 19.27 -4.25
N GLU A 5 -1.46 19.48 -5.34
CA GLU A 5 -1.86 19.05 -6.68
C GLU A 5 -1.75 17.53 -6.84
N ILE A 6 -0.74 16.90 -6.21
CA ILE A 6 -0.61 15.44 -6.18
C ILE A 6 -1.83 14.82 -5.50
N ARG A 7 -2.19 15.33 -4.32
CA ARG A 7 -3.39 14.88 -3.58
C ARG A 7 -4.67 15.03 -4.41
N GLU A 8 -4.86 16.18 -5.04
CA GLU A 8 -6.04 16.44 -5.87
C GLU A 8 -6.12 15.48 -7.06
N LYS A 9 -5.01 15.27 -7.77
CA LYS A 9 -4.94 14.31 -8.88
C LYS A 9 -5.27 12.88 -8.46
N PHE A 10 -4.79 12.42 -7.31
CA PHE A 10 -5.14 11.11 -6.76
C PHE A 10 -6.65 10.96 -6.56
N LEU A 11 -7.26 11.93 -5.88
CA LEU A 11 -8.69 11.89 -5.56
C LEU A 11 -9.53 12.01 -6.84
N ASP A 12 -9.16 12.88 -7.77
CA ASP A 12 -9.86 13.04 -9.05
C ASP A 12 -9.73 11.80 -9.93
N PHE A 13 -8.58 11.15 -9.95
CA PHE A 13 -8.38 9.89 -10.68
C PHE A 13 -9.33 8.80 -10.18
N PHE A 14 -9.36 8.54 -8.87
CA PHE A 14 -10.26 7.52 -8.33
C PHE A 14 -11.73 7.92 -8.39
N LYS A 15 -12.05 9.21 -8.29
CA LYS A 15 -13.42 9.71 -8.57
C LYS A 15 -13.87 9.36 -9.99
N GLN A 16 -12.99 9.48 -10.98
CA GLN A 16 -13.28 9.08 -12.36
C GLN A 16 -13.44 7.56 -12.53
N LYS A 17 -12.80 6.74 -11.68
CA LYS A 17 -13.02 5.29 -11.60
C LYS A 17 -14.26 4.88 -10.79
N GLY A 18 -15.05 5.86 -10.33
CA GLY A 18 -16.32 5.65 -9.63
C GLY A 18 -16.20 5.54 -8.11
N HIS A 19 -15.06 5.89 -7.52
CA HIS A 19 -14.90 5.89 -6.06
C HIS A 19 -15.59 7.11 -5.45
N LYS A 20 -16.34 6.88 -4.36
CA LYS A 20 -16.85 7.96 -3.51
C LYS A 20 -15.68 8.55 -2.72
N ILE A 21 -15.46 9.85 -2.87
CA ILE A 21 -14.45 10.55 -2.07
C ILE A 21 -14.99 10.84 -0.68
N VAL A 22 -14.26 10.43 0.36
CA VAL A 22 -14.65 10.64 1.76
C VAL A 22 -13.55 11.41 2.51
N PRO A 23 -13.89 12.14 3.58
CA PRO A 23 -12.89 12.84 4.38
C PRO A 23 -12.05 11.87 5.21
N SER A 24 -10.83 12.31 5.54
CA SER A 24 -10.00 11.68 6.56
C SER A 24 -10.76 11.53 7.88
N ALA A 25 -10.70 10.35 8.47
CA ALA A 25 -11.13 10.11 9.84
C ALA A 25 -10.24 10.86 10.85
N PRO A 26 -10.75 11.13 12.07
CA PRO A 26 -9.94 11.70 13.14
C PRO A 26 -8.71 10.83 13.47
N LEU A 27 -7.65 11.46 13.99
CA LEU A 27 -6.45 10.74 14.44
C LEU A 27 -6.73 9.84 15.66
N VAL A 28 -7.72 10.20 16.47
CA VAL A 28 -8.15 9.43 17.65
C VAL A 28 -9.58 8.97 17.42
N VAL A 29 -9.76 7.65 17.34
CA VAL A 29 -11.07 7.02 17.24
C VAL A 29 -11.55 6.69 18.65
N LYS A 30 -12.66 7.30 19.08
CA LYS A 30 -13.13 7.16 20.47
C LYS A 30 -13.60 5.75 20.83
N ASP A 31 -13.98 4.96 19.84
CA ASP A 31 -14.70 3.69 20.02
C ASP A 31 -13.88 2.45 19.63
N ASP A 32 -12.57 2.59 19.34
CA ASP A 32 -11.68 1.44 19.09
C ASP A 32 -10.56 1.38 20.16
N PRO A 33 -10.74 0.60 21.24
CA PRO A 33 -9.73 0.48 22.30
C PRO A 33 -8.49 -0.29 21.85
N THR A 34 -8.51 -0.93 20.68
CA THR A 34 -7.37 -1.66 20.11
C THR A 34 -6.45 -0.78 19.27
N LEU A 35 -6.87 0.45 18.98
CA LEU A 35 -6.14 1.40 18.12
C LEU A 35 -5.91 2.72 18.85
N MET A 36 -4.66 3.00 19.24
CA MET A 36 -4.32 4.24 19.94
C MET A 36 -4.45 5.48 19.03
N PHE A 37 -3.98 5.36 17.78
CA PHE A 37 -4.08 6.39 16.75
C PHE A 37 -4.37 5.76 15.39
N THR A 38 -5.06 6.49 14.53
CA THR A 38 -5.27 6.10 13.12
C THR A 38 -3.90 5.98 12.44
N ASN A 39 -3.53 4.75 12.08
CA ASN A 39 -2.22 4.41 11.50
C ASN A 39 -2.30 4.10 10.00
N ALA A 40 -3.52 3.96 9.45
CA ALA A 40 -3.78 3.68 8.05
C ALA A 40 -5.17 4.19 7.62
N GLY A 41 -5.34 4.47 6.31
CA GLY A 41 -6.63 4.85 5.73
C GLY A 41 -7.74 3.82 5.93
N MET A 42 -7.37 2.53 6.03
CA MET A 42 -8.34 1.45 6.19
C MET A 42 -9.05 1.42 7.54
N ASN A 43 -8.52 2.09 8.58
CA ASN A 43 -9.05 1.95 9.96
C ASN A 43 -10.52 2.34 10.06
N GLN A 44 -10.96 3.40 9.35
CA GLN A 44 -12.37 3.83 9.36
C GLN A 44 -13.32 2.89 8.59
N PHE A 45 -12.77 1.93 7.84
CA PHE A 45 -13.51 0.95 7.05
C PHE A 45 -13.41 -0.48 7.60
N LYS A 46 -12.82 -0.66 8.79
CA LYS A 46 -12.65 -1.96 9.46
C LYS A 46 -13.95 -2.78 9.46
N ASP A 47 -15.06 -2.18 9.85
CA ASP A 47 -16.36 -2.86 9.92
C ASP A 47 -16.93 -3.27 8.54
N TYR A 48 -16.53 -2.57 7.48
CA TYR A 48 -16.92 -2.95 6.12
C TYR A 48 -16.17 -4.20 5.67
N PHE A 49 -14.87 -4.29 5.96
CA PHE A 49 -14.07 -5.48 5.67
C PHE A 49 -14.48 -6.68 6.51
N LEU A 50 -14.91 -6.46 7.75
CA LEU A 50 -15.42 -7.53 8.63
C LEU A 50 -16.87 -7.95 8.30
N GLY A 51 -17.57 -7.21 7.44
CA GLY A 51 -18.98 -7.45 7.13
C GLY A 51 -19.95 -7.14 8.28
N THR A 52 -19.48 -6.52 9.37
CA THR A 52 -20.30 -6.13 10.52
C THR A 52 -21.16 -4.90 10.22
N ARG A 53 -20.76 -4.09 9.22
CA ARG A 53 -21.54 -2.95 8.71
C ARG A 53 -21.56 -2.96 7.19
N LYS A 54 -22.71 -2.59 6.61
CA LYS A 54 -22.83 -2.42 5.15
C LYS A 54 -22.08 -1.15 4.71
N PRO A 55 -21.23 -1.21 3.67
CA PRO A 55 -20.55 -0.04 3.13
C PRO A 55 -21.56 0.92 2.48
N GLU A 56 -21.32 2.22 2.65
CA GLU A 56 -22.14 3.27 2.01
C GLU A 56 -21.91 3.36 0.49
N ALA A 57 -20.74 2.95 0.03
CA ALA A 57 -20.36 2.81 -1.37
C ALA A 57 -19.38 1.65 -1.50
N LEU A 58 -19.47 0.89 -2.61
CA LEU A 58 -18.60 -0.26 -2.83
C LEU A 58 -17.17 0.14 -3.22
N ARG A 59 -16.97 1.38 -3.67
CA ARG A 59 -15.69 1.99 -4.02
C ARG A 59 -15.53 3.29 -3.26
N ILE A 60 -14.43 3.45 -2.53
CA ILE A 60 -14.14 4.66 -1.74
C ILE A 60 -12.69 5.07 -1.96
N ALA A 61 -12.40 6.38 -2.01
CA ALA A 61 -11.03 6.89 -1.99
C ALA A 61 -10.91 8.08 -1.04
N ASP A 62 -9.76 8.22 -0.37
CA ASP A 62 -9.49 9.26 0.61
C ASP A 62 -8.01 9.62 0.67
N THR A 63 -7.72 10.61 1.49
CA THR A 63 -6.39 10.84 2.03
C THR A 63 -6.50 10.89 3.54
N GLN A 64 -5.89 9.92 4.22
CA GLN A 64 -5.96 9.77 5.67
C GLN A 64 -4.71 10.36 6.32
N LYS A 65 -4.92 11.25 7.31
CA LYS A 65 -3.84 11.63 8.22
C LYS A 65 -3.54 10.46 9.15
N CYS A 66 -2.31 9.97 9.12
CA CYS A 66 -1.85 8.85 9.92
C CYS A 66 -0.85 9.32 10.97
N LEU A 67 -0.83 8.65 12.12
CA LEU A 67 0.17 8.83 13.16
C LEU A 67 0.73 7.46 13.60
N ARG A 68 2.02 7.23 13.36
CA ARG A 68 2.74 5.99 13.69
C ARG A 68 3.81 6.26 14.75
N VAL A 69 3.40 6.22 16.02
CA VAL A 69 4.27 6.52 17.18
C VAL A 69 4.23 5.43 18.26
N SER A 70 3.47 4.36 18.03
CA SER A 70 3.24 3.28 18.99
C SER A 70 2.53 2.10 18.34
N GLY A 71 2.61 0.91 18.94
CA GLY A 71 1.90 -0.28 18.47
C GLY A 71 2.64 -1.00 17.35
N LYS A 72 1.92 -1.78 16.54
CA LYS A 72 2.49 -2.62 15.47
C LYS A 72 3.23 -1.81 14.39
N HIS A 73 2.73 -0.62 14.07
CA HIS A 73 3.32 0.31 13.12
C HIS A 73 3.85 1.52 13.90
N ASN A 74 5.16 1.55 14.15
CA ASN A 74 5.82 2.57 14.98
C ASN A 74 7.13 3.02 14.33
N ASP A 75 7.14 4.25 13.83
CA ASP A 75 8.29 4.79 13.09
C ASP A 75 9.08 5.81 13.94
N LEU A 76 8.77 5.93 15.24
CA LEU A 76 9.31 6.98 16.10
C LEU A 76 10.84 6.95 16.21
N GLU A 77 11.44 5.76 16.23
CA GLU A 77 12.90 5.59 16.37
C GLU A 77 13.65 5.91 15.07
N GLU A 78 12.98 5.81 13.91
CA GLU A 78 13.57 6.06 12.59
C GLU A 78 13.52 7.54 12.19
N VAL A 79 12.63 8.33 12.79
CA VAL A 79 12.46 9.75 12.44
C VAL A 79 13.72 10.55 12.76
N GLY A 80 14.33 11.11 11.71
CA GLY A 80 15.57 11.87 11.78
C GLY A 80 16.83 11.04 11.55
N LEU A 81 16.71 9.71 11.43
CA LEU A 81 17.79 8.82 10.98
C LEU A 81 17.80 8.68 9.46
N ASP A 82 16.62 8.65 8.82
CA ASP A 82 16.48 8.67 7.37
C ASP A 82 15.66 9.85 6.84
N THR A 83 15.44 9.85 5.52
CA THR A 83 14.77 10.93 4.80
C THR A 83 13.33 10.62 4.39
N TYR A 84 12.77 9.47 4.76
CA TYR A 84 11.48 8.99 4.22
C TYR A 84 10.49 8.49 5.28
N HIS A 85 10.91 8.23 6.52
CA HIS A 85 9.99 7.96 7.62
C HIS A 85 9.50 9.23 8.32
N HIS A 86 8.22 9.26 8.65
CA HIS A 86 7.56 10.34 9.37
C HIS A 86 6.65 9.77 10.45
N THR A 87 6.55 10.43 11.60
CA THR A 87 5.54 10.06 12.60
C THR A 87 4.13 10.40 12.11
N MET A 88 3.94 11.60 11.55
CA MET A 88 2.69 12.04 10.95
C MET A 88 2.85 12.19 9.44
N PHE A 89 1.97 11.55 8.68
CA PHE A 89 1.96 11.61 7.22
C PHE A 89 0.53 11.49 6.69
N GLU A 90 0.37 11.68 5.39
CA GLU A 90 -0.89 11.43 4.69
C GLU A 90 -0.76 10.15 3.87
N MET A 91 -1.68 9.21 4.10
CA MET A 91 -1.83 8.00 3.31
C MET A 91 -2.94 8.21 2.29
N LEU A 92 -2.60 8.13 1.00
CA LEU A 92 -3.57 8.22 -0.09
C LEU A 92 -4.08 6.80 -0.34
N GLY A 93 -5.40 6.59 -0.28
CA GLY A 93 -5.97 5.24 -0.34
C GLY A 93 -7.21 5.12 -1.23
N ASN A 94 -7.35 3.95 -1.83
CA ASN A 94 -8.53 3.51 -2.58
C ASN A 94 -8.95 2.13 -2.07
N TRP A 95 -10.24 1.94 -1.83
CA TRP A 95 -10.80 0.71 -1.27
C TRP A 95 -11.90 0.15 -2.16
N SER A 96 -11.91 -1.17 -2.25
CA SER A 96 -12.97 -1.98 -2.83
C SER A 96 -13.63 -2.80 -1.73
N PHE A 97 -14.95 -2.74 -1.64
CA PHE A 97 -15.75 -3.54 -0.71
C PHE A 97 -16.61 -4.52 -1.50
N GLY A 98 -16.02 -5.66 -1.87
CA GLY A 98 -16.71 -6.72 -2.63
C GLY A 98 -17.09 -6.31 -4.06
N ASP A 99 -16.29 -5.45 -4.70
CA ASP A 99 -16.52 -4.96 -6.07
C ASP A 99 -15.39 -5.39 -7.02
N TYR A 100 -14.29 -4.63 -7.11
CA TYR A 100 -13.09 -5.01 -7.87
C TYR A 100 -12.04 -5.66 -6.97
N PHE A 101 -11.06 -6.34 -7.56
CA PHE A 101 -9.99 -7.00 -6.80
C PHE A 101 -8.62 -6.71 -7.41
N LYS A 102 -7.73 -7.71 -7.52
CA LYS A 102 -6.32 -7.52 -7.91
C LYS A 102 -6.16 -6.91 -9.30
N GLU A 103 -6.95 -7.33 -10.29
CA GLU A 103 -6.76 -6.92 -11.68
C GLU A 103 -6.93 -5.41 -11.85
N GLU A 104 -8.05 -4.85 -11.40
CA GLU A 104 -8.26 -3.40 -11.46
C GLU A 104 -7.40 -2.63 -10.46
N ALA A 105 -7.13 -3.18 -9.27
CA ALA A 105 -6.29 -2.51 -8.27
C ALA A 105 -4.88 -2.26 -8.81
N ILE A 106 -4.26 -3.29 -9.40
CA ILE A 106 -2.92 -3.21 -9.99
C ILE A 106 -2.95 -2.31 -11.24
N ALA A 107 -3.93 -2.50 -12.13
CA ALA A 107 -4.02 -1.71 -13.36
C ALA A 107 -4.19 -0.21 -13.09
N TRP A 108 -5.04 0.17 -12.14
CA TRP A 108 -5.25 1.58 -11.79
C TRP A 108 -4.09 2.17 -11.01
N ALA A 109 -3.40 1.38 -10.17
CA ALA A 109 -2.19 1.84 -9.52
C ALA A 109 -1.10 2.15 -10.56
N TRP A 110 -0.89 1.24 -11.53
CA TRP A 110 0.02 1.44 -12.64
C TRP A 110 -0.34 2.69 -13.46
N GLU A 111 -1.60 2.79 -13.92
CA GLU A 111 -2.11 3.93 -14.69
C GLU A 111 -1.90 5.26 -13.96
N LEU A 112 -2.17 5.33 -12.65
CA LEU A 112 -1.96 6.56 -11.89
C LEU A 112 -0.48 6.94 -11.85
N LEU A 113 0.41 5.99 -11.58
CA LEU A 113 1.85 6.25 -11.44
C LEU A 113 2.49 6.61 -12.79
N THR A 114 2.21 5.87 -13.85
CA THR A 114 2.90 6.00 -15.13
C THR A 114 2.20 6.97 -16.09
N GLU A 115 0.87 7.03 -16.06
CA GLU A 115 0.11 7.89 -16.99
C GLU A 115 -0.27 9.25 -16.41
N VAL A 116 -0.60 9.34 -15.12
CA VAL A 116 -1.01 10.60 -14.49
C VAL A 116 0.17 11.33 -13.88
N TYR A 117 1.01 10.62 -13.12
CA TYR A 117 2.22 11.19 -12.52
C TYR A 117 3.45 11.13 -13.41
N LYS A 118 3.40 10.36 -14.51
CA LYS A 118 4.50 10.26 -15.49
C LYS A 118 5.80 9.80 -14.85
N LEU A 119 5.71 8.87 -13.89
CA LEU A 119 6.89 8.22 -13.34
C LEU A 119 7.51 7.30 -14.42
N PRO A 120 8.86 7.28 -14.53
CA PRO A 120 9.56 6.44 -15.49
C PRO A 120 9.35 4.96 -15.16
N GLU A 121 8.72 4.23 -16.08
CA GLU A 121 8.33 2.84 -15.89
C GLU A 121 9.53 1.94 -15.62
N GLU A 122 10.68 2.21 -16.24
CA GLU A 122 11.94 1.47 -16.08
C GLU A 122 12.53 1.53 -14.67
N ARG A 123 12.04 2.45 -13.83
CA ARG A 123 12.47 2.61 -12.43
C ARG A 123 11.53 1.97 -11.43
N LEU A 124 10.41 1.41 -11.89
CA LEU A 124 9.41 0.79 -11.03
C LEU A 124 9.68 -0.72 -10.89
N TYR A 125 9.42 -1.20 -9.67
CA TYR A 125 9.48 -2.60 -9.28
C TYR A 125 8.21 -2.95 -8.52
N ALA A 126 7.78 -4.20 -8.58
CA ALA A 126 6.67 -4.70 -7.78
C ALA A 126 7.13 -5.89 -6.92
N THR A 127 6.65 -5.96 -5.69
CA THR A 127 6.76 -7.16 -4.85
C THR A 127 5.42 -7.87 -4.80
N VAL A 128 5.41 -9.20 -4.73
CA VAL A 128 4.22 -10.02 -4.50
C VAL A 128 4.48 -11.01 -3.38
N PHE A 129 3.44 -11.46 -2.68
CA PHE A 129 3.60 -12.41 -1.59
C PHE A 129 4.15 -13.75 -2.09
N GLY A 130 5.35 -14.13 -1.65
CA GLY A 130 6.03 -15.38 -2.04
C GLY A 130 5.55 -16.63 -1.30
N GLY A 131 4.53 -16.51 -0.44
CA GLY A 131 4.04 -17.59 0.41
C GLY A 131 4.73 -17.67 1.77
N ASP A 132 4.15 -18.44 2.69
CA ASP A 132 4.72 -18.71 4.01
C ASP A 132 4.44 -20.15 4.41
N LYS A 133 5.51 -20.92 4.67
CA LYS A 133 5.38 -22.34 5.07
C LYS A 133 4.82 -22.49 6.49
N THR A 134 5.07 -21.51 7.36
CA THR A 134 4.63 -21.56 8.76
C THR A 134 3.10 -21.52 8.85
N ASP A 135 2.46 -20.60 8.12
CA ASP A 135 1.00 -20.48 8.05
C ASP A 135 0.37 -21.29 6.91
N GLN A 136 1.18 -22.08 6.17
CA GLN A 136 0.74 -22.87 5.01
C GLN A 136 0.04 -22.03 3.93
N LEU A 137 0.53 -20.81 3.72
CA LEU A 137 0.04 -19.89 2.70
C LEU A 137 0.86 -20.04 1.42
N THR A 138 0.17 -20.11 0.28
CA THR A 138 0.80 -20.17 -1.04
C THR A 138 1.23 -18.81 -1.54
N ALA A 139 2.16 -18.78 -2.50
CA ALA A 139 2.52 -17.56 -3.21
C ALA A 139 1.31 -16.97 -3.97
N ASP A 140 1.29 -15.65 -4.13
CA ASP A 140 0.27 -14.92 -4.87
C ASP A 140 0.61 -14.87 -6.37
N GLU A 141 0.46 -16.02 -7.03
CA GLU A 141 0.69 -16.17 -8.47
C GLU A 141 -0.29 -15.36 -9.33
N GLU A 142 -1.47 -15.04 -8.78
CA GLU A 142 -2.47 -14.21 -9.46
C GLU A 142 -1.95 -12.77 -9.61
N ALA A 143 -1.47 -12.17 -8.51
CA ALA A 143 -0.87 -10.83 -8.55
C ALA A 143 0.35 -10.80 -9.47
N ARG A 144 1.21 -11.84 -9.42
CA ARG A 144 2.37 -11.99 -10.32
C ARG A 144 1.96 -11.98 -11.79
N THR A 145 0.94 -12.77 -12.14
CA THR A 145 0.43 -12.87 -13.52
C THR A 145 -0.14 -11.54 -14.01
N ILE A 146 -0.83 -10.80 -13.14
CA ILE A 146 -1.35 -9.48 -13.49
C ILE A 146 -0.20 -8.48 -13.73
N TRP A 147 0.81 -8.47 -12.86
CA TRP A 147 1.98 -7.59 -13.01
C TRP A 147 2.78 -7.83 -14.28
N GLN A 148 2.82 -9.07 -14.79
CA GLN A 148 3.50 -9.41 -16.05
C GLN A 148 2.91 -8.68 -17.27
N LYS A 149 1.71 -8.08 -17.16
CA LYS A 149 1.13 -7.21 -18.19
C LYS A 149 1.80 -5.84 -18.26
N PHE A 150 2.49 -5.41 -17.19
CA PHE A 150 3.03 -4.06 -17.00
C PHE A 150 4.55 -4.04 -16.79
N LEU A 151 5.09 -5.05 -16.11
CA LEU A 151 6.49 -5.16 -15.74
C LEU A 151 7.13 -6.42 -16.32
N PRO A 152 8.41 -6.37 -16.69
CA PRO A 152 9.17 -7.58 -17.01
C PRO A 152 9.37 -8.43 -15.76
N ALA A 153 9.55 -9.73 -15.95
CA ALA A 153 9.56 -10.72 -14.87
C ALA A 153 10.66 -10.48 -13.82
N ASP A 154 11.80 -9.93 -14.22
CA ASP A 154 12.93 -9.59 -13.35
C ASP A 154 12.69 -8.39 -12.42
N ARG A 155 11.57 -7.67 -12.61
CA ARG A 155 11.12 -6.57 -11.74
C ARG A 155 9.88 -6.90 -10.92
N ILE A 156 9.46 -8.18 -10.93
CA ILE A 156 8.36 -8.71 -10.11
C ILE A 156 8.95 -9.68 -9.09
N LEU A 157 9.20 -9.19 -7.89
CA LEU A 157 9.98 -9.86 -6.86
C LEU A 157 9.09 -10.64 -5.88
N ASP A 158 9.56 -11.78 -5.40
CA ASP A 158 8.93 -12.46 -4.26
C ASP A 158 9.28 -11.74 -2.97
N GLY A 159 8.26 -11.31 -2.24
CA GLY A 159 8.39 -10.75 -0.92
C GLY A 159 8.04 -11.74 0.17
N SER A 160 8.59 -11.49 1.35
CA SER A 160 8.36 -12.33 2.52
C SER A 160 6.99 -12.07 3.14
N LYS A 161 6.59 -12.86 4.14
CA LYS A 161 5.42 -12.55 4.97
C LYS A 161 5.55 -11.25 5.74
N LYS A 162 6.77 -10.84 6.11
CA LYS A 162 6.99 -9.58 6.84
C LYS A 162 6.59 -8.39 5.96
N ASP A 163 6.89 -8.46 4.67
CA ASP A 163 6.74 -7.34 3.75
C ASP A 163 5.41 -7.43 2.99
N ASN A 164 5.11 -8.60 2.44
CA ASN A 164 3.98 -8.81 1.53
C ASN A 164 2.76 -9.52 2.14
N PHE A 165 2.65 -9.53 3.47
CA PHE A 165 1.42 -9.91 4.17
C PHE A 165 1.02 -8.84 5.17
N TRP A 166 0.10 -7.97 4.77
CA TRP A 166 -0.25 -6.79 5.56
C TRP A 166 -1.31 -7.10 6.61
N GLU A 167 -1.12 -6.51 7.79
CA GLU A 167 -2.01 -6.66 8.93
C GLU A 167 -2.23 -5.33 9.64
N MET A 168 -3.47 -5.04 10.01
CA MET A 168 -3.82 -3.80 10.73
C MET A 168 -3.22 -3.76 12.15
N GLY A 169 -3.18 -4.91 12.81
CA GLY A 169 -2.77 -5.08 14.20
C GLY A 169 -2.58 -6.55 14.54
N ASP A 170 -2.76 -6.91 15.81
CA ASP A 170 -2.73 -8.31 16.26
C ASP A 170 -3.98 -9.08 15.85
N THR A 171 -5.10 -8.37 15.67
CA THR A 171 -6.38 -8.90 15.16
C THR A 171 -6.97 -7.98 14.09
N GLY A 172 -7.88 -8.51 13.27
CA GLY A 172 -8.62 -7.74 12.28
C GLY A 172 -8.31 -8.11 10.82
N PRO A 173 -8.81 -7.31 9.85
CA PRO A 173 -8.63 -7.57 8.43
C PRO A 173 -7.16 -7.62 8.02
N CYS A 174 -6.79 -8.63 7.24
CA CYS A 174 -5.44 -8.84 6.73
C CYS A 174 -5.45 -9.61 5.40
N GLY A 175 -4.29 -9.66 4.74
CA GLY A 175 -4.15 -10.42 3.49
C GLY A 175 -2.78 -10.24 2.82
N PRO A 176 -2.52 -11.04 1.77
CA PRO A 176 -1.37 -10.80 0.92
C PRO A 176 -1.46 -9.41 0.29
N CYS A 177 -0.33 -8.79 0.05
CA CYS A 177 -0.26 -7.49 -0.59
C CYS A 177 0.83 -7.44 -1.64
N SER A 178 0.73 -6.43 -2.50
CA SER A 178 1.73 -6.13 -3.52
C SER A 178 2.18 -4.70 -3.38
N GLU A 179 3.48 -4.49 -3.23
CA GLU A 179 4.05 -3.16 -3.07
C GLU A 179 4.65 -2.70 -4.38
N ILE A 180 4.60 -1.39 -4.63
CA ILE A 180 5.25 -0.73 -5.74
C ILE A 180 6.41 0.06 -5.18
N HIS A 181 7.59 -0.14 -5.77
CA HIS A 181 8.85 0.49 -5.38
C HIS A 181 9.40 1.33 -6.53
N ILE A 182 10.16 2.39 -6.21
CA ILE A 182 10.84 3.23 -7.20
C ILE A 182 12.33 3.38 -6.87
N ASP A 183 13.16 3.27 -7.90
CA ASP A 183 14.60 3.53 -7.83
C ASP A 183 14.94 4.97 -8.24
N LEU A 184 15.28 5.79 -7.25
CA LEU A 184 15.64 7.20 -7.38
C LEU A 184 17.15 7.45 -7.57
N ARG A 185 17.96 6.39 -7.59
CA ARG A 185 19.42 6.51 -7.77
C ARG A 185 19.79 7.04 -9.15
N SER A 186 21.02 7.50 -9.30
CA SER A 186 21.55 7.86 -10.62
C SER A 186 21.60 6.64 -11.56
N GLN A 187 21.59 6.87 -12.87
CA GLN A 187 21.70 5.76 -13.84
C GLN A 187 23.04 5.01 -13.69
N GLU A 188 24.09 5.69 -13.26
CA GLU A 188 25.41 5.08 -13.01
C GLU A 188 25.33 4.05 -11.88
N GLU A 189 24.69 4.38 -10.77
CA GLU A 189 24.49 3.46 -9.64
C GLU A 189 23.59 2.28 -10.01
N ILE A 190 22.53 2.51 -10.79
CA ILE A 190 21.63 1.45 -11.30
C ILE A 190 22.38 0.46 -12.19
N ASN A 191 23.28 0.96 -13.05
CA ASN A 191 24.07 0.12 -13.94
C ASN A 191 25.09 -0.75 -13.17
N GLN A 192 25.48 -0.36 -11.97
CA GLN A 192 26.40 -1.12 -11.10
C GLN A 192 25.66 -2.18 -10.28
N THR A 193 24.52 -1.80 -9.68
CA THR A 193 23.68 -2.70 -8.88
C THR A 193 22.21 -2.52 -9.29
N PRO A 194 21.57 -3.55 -9.86
CA PRO A 194 20.15 -3.49 -10.21
C PRO A 194 19.27 -3.15 -8.99
N GLY A 195 18.26 -2.29 -9.17
CA GLY A 195 17.34 -1.92 -8.07
C GLY A 195 16.62 -3.12 -7.45
N ALA A 196 16.40 -4.19 -8.22
CA ALA A 196 15.81 -5.44 -7.73
C ALA A 196 16.56 -6.07 -6.55
N GLU A 197 17.87 -5.85 -6.43
CA GLU A 197 18.68 -6.36 -5.32
C GLU A 197 18.55 -5.51 -4.04
N LEU A 198 17.95 -4.33 -4.16
CA LEU A 198 17.87 -3.32 -3.09
C LEU A 198 16.44 -3.06 -2.59
N VAL A 199 15.42 -3.56 -3.31
CA VAL A 199 14.03 -3.53 -2.84
C VAL A 199 13.91 -4.25 -1.49
N ASN A 200 13.26 -3.61 -0.52
CA ASN A 200 13.11 -4.10 0.86
C ASN A 200 14.47 -4.39 1.56
N LYS A 201 15.50 -3.59 1.26
CA LYS A 201 16.83 -3.62 1.91
C LYS A 201 17.21 -2.30 2.59
N ASP A 202 16.22 -1.51 3.01
CA ASP A 202 16.39 -0.23 3.71
C ASP A 202 17.25 0.78 2.95
N HIS A 203 17.30 0.67 1.61
CA HIS A 203 18.09 1.57 0.77
C HIS A 203 17.37 2.93 0.63
N PRO A 204 18.00 4.07 0.97
CA PRO A 204 17.31 5.36 1.10
C PRO A 204 16.75 5.93 -0.23
N LEU A 205 17.22 5.39 -1.36
CA LEU A 205 16.81 5.79 -2.71
C LEU A 205 16.09 4.68 -3.49
N VAL A 206 15.84 3.51 -2.89
CA VAL A 206 14.99 2.46 -3.49
C VAL A 206 13.85 2.25 -2.52
N ILE A 207 12.77 3.00 -2.74
CA ILE A 207 11.74 3.23 -1.72
C ILE A 207 10.40 2.63 -2.13
N GLU A 208 9.66 2.16 -1.14
CA GLU A 208 8.24 1.81 -1.28
C GLU A 208 7.41 3.09 -1.50
N ILE A 209 6.54 3.10 -2.49
CA ILE A 209 5.66 4.24 -2.79
C ILE A 209 4.17 3.91 -2.68
N TRP A 210 3.79 2.64 -2.76
CA TRP A 210 2.39 2.24 -2.64
C TRP A 210 2.24 0.76 -2.30
N ASN A 211 1.47 0.46 -1.26
CA ASN A 211 1.08 -0.91 -0.90
C ASN A 211 -0.38 -1.21 -1.27
N LEU A 212 -0.60 -2.23 -2.12
CA LEU A 212 -1.90 -2.74 -2.53
C LEU A 212 -2.25 -3.99 -1.72
N VAL A 213 -3.05 -3.82 -0.66
CA VAL A 213 -3.45 -4.92 0.20
C VAL A 213 -4.70 -5.63 -0.32
N PHE A 214 -4.60 -6.92 -0.56
CA PHE A 214 -5.71 -7.77 -1.00
C PHE A 214 -6.36 -8.42 0.22
N ILE A 215 -7.25 -7.69 0.87
CA ILE A 215 -7.93 -8.16 2.10
C ILE A 215 -8.70 -9.46 1.81
N GLN A 216 -8.30 -10.54 2.48
CA GLN A 216 -8.84 -11.89 2.29
C GLN A 216 -9.17 -12.59 3.60
N PHE A 217 -8.54 -12.17 4.69
CA PHE A 217 -8.61 -12.85 5.98
C PHE A 217 -8.98 -11.88 7.09
N ASN A 218 -9.41 -12.47 8.20
CA ASN A 218 -9.53 -11.78 9.48
C ASN A 218 -8.69 -12.54 10.50
N ARG A 219 -7.62 -11.92 11.01
CA ARG A 219 -6.80 -12.53 12.05
C ARG A 219 -7.55 -12.50 13.37
N LEU A 220 -7.70 -13.68 13.97
CA LEU A 220 -8.27 -13.88 15.30
C LEU A 220 -7.13 -13.98 16.32
N SER A 221 -7.40 -13.55 17.56
CA SER A 221 -6.49 -13.65 18.71
C SER A 221 -6.29 -15.07 19.19
#